data_AF-S7V1Z0-F1
#
_entry.id   AF-S7V1Z0-F1
#
_cell.length_a   1.000
_cell.length_b   1.000
_cell.length_c   1.000
_cell.angle_alpha   90.00
_cell.angle_beta   90.00
_cell.angle_gamma   90.00
#
_symmetry.space_group_name_H-M   'P 1'
#
loop_
_entity.id
_entity.type
_entity.pdbx_description
1 polymer ?
#
loop_
_entity_poly.entity_id
_entity_poly.type
_entity_poly.pdbx_seq_one_letter_code
_entity_poly.pdbx_strand_id
1 'polypeptide(L)'
;PRLKGEATRTAAAIYATLGLAVPDAGSLPEDHLAFELDAVLAFHEVFRRSGAGAESPELVALWGYFLFDHLARWVPLFLSRIRQAQDVPAEIRRAASLLAAWLSAETGETGESPTRPAPTMHQPGGTA
;
A
#
# COMPACT_ATOMS: atom_id res chain seq x y z
N PRO A 1 6.86 -5.64 24.87
CA PRO A 1 5.67 -5.96 24.04
C PRO A 1 6.06 -6.98 22.95
N ARG A 2 5.36 -8.11 22.83
CA ARG A 2 5.82 -9.27 22.03
C ARG A 2 5.63 -9.01 20.52
N LEU A 3 6.74 -8.73 19.85
CA LEU A 3 6.90 -8.59 18.40
C LEU A 3 6.99 -9.99 17.75
N LYS A 4 5.89 -10.77 17.74
CA LYS A 4 5.66 -11.98 16.91
C LYS A 4 4.16 -12.28 16.86
N GLY A 5 3.40 -11.42 16.20
CA GLY A 5 1.94 -11.51 16.08
C GLY A 5 1.48 -12.37 14.90
N GLU A 6 0.17 -12.41 14.69
CA GLU A 6 -0.46 -12.95 13.48
C GLU A 6 -0.02 -12.20 12.21
N ALA A 7 0.11 -10.88 12.29
CA ALA A 7 0.58 -10.03 11.19
C ALA A 7 1.94 -10.46 10.62
N THR A 8 2.88 -10.84 11.48
CA THR A 8 4.21 -11.32 11.08
C THR A 8 4.11 -12.61 10.25
N ARG A 9 3.26 -13.57 10.64
CA ARG A 9 3.04 -14.82 9.89
C ARG A 9 2.32 -14.59 8.57
N THR A 10 1.39 -13.65 8.54
CA THR A 10 0.68 -13.25 7.31
C THR A 10 1.65 -12.66 6.29
N ALA A 11 2.52 -11.74 6.71
CA ALA A 11 3.54 -11.15 5.83
C ALA A 11 4.46 -12.22 5.23
N ALA A 12 4.99 -13.14 6.05
CA ALA A 12 5.84 -14.23 5.58
C ALA A 12 5.17 -15.13 4.52
N ALA A 13 3.86 -15.42 4.66
CA ALA A 13 3.11 -16.21 3.68
C ALA A 13 2.93 -15.47 2.34
N ILE A 14 2.77 -14.14 2.37
CA ILE A 14 2.67 -13.31 1.18
C ILE A 14 4.01 -13.30 0.44
N TYR A 15 5.12 -13.14 1.15
CA TYR A 15 6.46 -13.17 0.54
C TYR A 15 6.73 -14.48 -0.18
N ALA A 16 6.41 -15.61 0.47
CA ALA A 16 6.57 -16.93 -0.13
C ALA A 16 5.73 -17.08 -1.41
N THR A 17 4.51 -16.52 -1.45
CA THR A 17 3.64 -16.53 -2.64
C THR A 17 4.24 -15.72 -3.79
N LEU A 18 5.00 -14.66 -3.49
CA LEU A 18 5.74 -13.86 -4.46
C LEU A 18 7.09 -14.47 -4.85
N GLY A 19 7.45 -15.64 -4.30
CA GLY A 19 8.75 -16.26 -4.50
C GLY A 19 9.90 -15.55 -3.80
N LEU A 20 9.60 -14.67 -2.84
CA LEU A 20 10.59 -13.96 -2.03
C LEU A 20 10.96 -14.78 -0.79
N ALA A 21 12.22 -14.68 -0.38
CA ALA A 21 12.70 -15.23 0.88
C ALA A 21 13.19 -14.08 1.78
N VAL A 22 12.86 -14.14 3.06
CA VAL A 22 13.40 -13.20 4.06
C VAL A 22 14.86 -13.58 4.34
N PRO A 23 15.84 -12.68 4.08
CA PRO A 23 17.23 -12.94 4.42
C PRO A 23 17.39 -13.10 5.93
N ASP A 24 18.19 -14.08 6.37
CA ASP A 24 18.54 -14.30 7.79
C ASP A 24 17.32 -14.33 8.72
N ALA A 25 16.30 -15.12 8.35
CA ALA A 25 15.06 -15.30 9.09
C ALA A 25 15.33 -15.53 10.58
N GLY A 26 14.88 -14.59 11.42
CA GLY A 26 15.08 -14.60 12.87
C GLY A 26 16.00 -13.51 13.43
N SER A 27 16.78 -12.82 12.58
CA SER A 27 17.61 -11.66 12.97
C SER A 27 16.80 -10.36 13.07
N LEU A 28 15.81 -10.20 12.19
CA LEU A 28 14.80 -9.14 12.21
C LEU A 28 13.39 -9.74 12.24
N PRO A 29 12.41 -9.03 12.83
CA PRO A 29 11.00 -9.36 12.64
C PRO A 29 10.64 -9.36 11.15
N GLU A 30 9.83 -10.33 10.71
CA GLU A 30 9.44 -10.46 9.29
C GLU A 30 8.52 -9.32 8.83
N ASP A 31 7.92 -8.57 9.77
CA ASP A 31 7.12 -7.36 9.54
C ASP A 31 7.97 -6.06 9.54
N HIS A 32 9.29 -6.19 9.36
CA HIS A 32 10.14 -5.02 9.19
C HIS A 32 9.77 -4.28 7.90
N LEU A 33 9.56 -2.96 8.00
CA LEU A 33 9.10 -2.12 6.89
C LEU A 33 9.89 -2.32 5.58
N ALA A 34 11.19 -2.57 5.66
CA ALA A 34 12.01 -2.85 4.49
C ALA A 34 11.52 -4.07 3.69
N PHE A 35 11.19 -5.18 4.36
CA PHE A 35 10.69 -6.39 3.71
C PHE A 35 9.31 -6.18 3.10
N GLU A 36 8.46 -5.40 3.78
CA GLU A 36 7.15 -5.04 3.26
C GLU A 36 7.26 -4.21 1.97
N LEU A 37 8.23 -3.28 1.91
CA LEU A 37 8.49 -2.49 0.69
C LEU A 37 9.09 -3.34 -0.43
N ASP A 38 9.93 -4.32 -0.13
CA ASP A 38 10.41 -5.27 -1.14
C ASP A 38 9.26 -6.11 -1.72
N ALA A 39 8.30 -6.51 -0.89
CA ALA A 39 7.09 -7.19 -1.35
C ALA A 39 6.22 -6.29 -2.24
N VAL A 40 6.06 -5.02 -1.90
CA VAL A 40 5.42 -4.02 -2.78
C VAL A 40 6.10 -4.02 -4.15
N LEU A 41 7.42 -3.85 -4.20
CA LEU A 41 8.16 -3.82 -5.47
C LEU A 41 7.96 -5.11 -6.28
N ALA A 42 7.89 -6.27 -5.62
CA ALA A 42 7.62 -7.54 -6.29
C ALA A 42 6.20 -7.60 -6.88
N PHE A 43 5.16 -7.14 -6.16
CA PHE A 43 3.81 -7.03 -6.72
C PHE A 43 3.78 -6.16 -7.98
N HIS A 44 4.38 -4.96 -7.91
CA HIS A 44 4.43 -4.05 -9.05
C HIS A 44 5.15 -4.68 -10.25
N GLU A 45 6.24 -5.42 -10.02
CA GLU A 45 6.97 -6.10 -11.08
C GLU A 45 6.14 -7.23 -11.73
N VAL A 46 5.41 -8.01 -10.94
CA VAL A 46 4.52 -9.06 -11.46
C VAL A 46 3.39 -8.44 -12.29
N PHE A 47 2.76 -7.38 -11.81
CA PHE A 47 1.73 -6.66 -12.57
C PHE A 47 2.27 -6.08 -13.88
N ARG A 48 3.43 -5.43 -13.83
CA ARG A 48 4.10 -4.88 -15.01
C ARG A 48 4.40 -5.96 -16.07
N ARG A 49 4.79 -7.18 -15.65
CA ARG A 49 5.06 -8.31 -16.56
C ARG A 49 3.80 -8.98 -17.10
N SER A 50 2.72 -9.00 -16.33
CA SER A 50 1.46 -9.63 -16.73
C SER A 50 0.78 -8.85 -17.87
N GLY A 51 1.00 -7.53 -17.92
CA GLY A 51 0.34 -6.64 -18.87
C GLY A 51 -1.04 -6.23 -18.39
N ALA A 52 -1.45 -5.01 -18.71
CA ALA A 52 -2.66 -4.40 -18.15
C ALA A 52 -3.92 -5.20 -18.48
N GLY A 53 -4.64 -5.65 -17.44
CA GLY A 53 -5.89 -6.40 -17.56
C GLY A 53 -5.70 -7.91 -17.75
N ALA A 54 -4.47 -8.41 -17.71
CA ALA A 54 -4.14 -9.83 -17.77
C ALA A 54 -3.64 -10.38 -16.43
N GLU A 55 -3.71 -9.58 -15.36
CA GLU A 55 -3.39 -10.00 -14.00
C GLU A 55 -4.38 -11.08 -13.52
N SER A 56 -3.88 -12.08 -12.81
CA SER A 56 -4.75 -13.07 -12.16
C SER A 56 -5.65 -12.38 -11.12
N PRO A 57 -6.96 -12.67 -11.09
CA PRO A 57 -7.87 -12.11 -10.09
C PRO A 57 -7.42 -12.39 -8.65
N GLU A 58 -6.81 -13.54 -8.40
CA GLU A 58 -6.26 -13.94 -7.10
C GLU A 58 -5.10 -13.03 -6.68
N LEU A 59 -4.22 -12.68 -7.63
CA LEU A 59 -3.10 -11.78 -7.36
C LEU A 59 -3.59 -10.35 -7.07
N VAL A 60 -4.59 -9.88 -7.82
CA VAL A 60 -5.22 -8.58 -7.58
C VAL A 60 -5.89 -8.54 -6.20
N ALA A 61 -6.60 -9.60 -5.82
CA ALA A 61 -7.21 -9.71 -4.50
C ALA A 61 -6.15 -9.76 -3.38
N LEU A 62 -5.05 -10.49 -3.59
CA LEU A 62 -3.95 -10.56 -2.63
C LEU A 62 -3.27 -9.21 -2.44
N TRP A 63 -3.04 -8.47 -3.53
CA TRP A 63 -2.53 -7.10 -3.45
C TRP A 63 -3.49 -6.18 -2.69
N GLY A 64 -4.79 -6.25 -3.00
CA GLY A 64 -5.81 -5.48 -2.27
C GLY A 64 -5.78 -5.74 -0.76
N TYR A 65 -5.71 -7.01 -0.37
CA TYR A 65 -5.55 -7.37 1.04
C TYR A 65 -4.24 -6.82 1.63
N PHE A 66 -3.11 -7.02 0.96
CA PHE A 66 -1.82 -6.55 1.47
C PHE A 66 -1.78 -5.02 1.63
N LEU A 67 -2.37 -4.28 0.69
CA LEU A 67 -2.41 -2.82 0.75
C LEU A 67 -3.41 -2.32 1.82
N PHE A 68 -4.69 -2.68 1.71
CA PHE A 68 -5.77 -2.10 2.52
C PHE A 68 -5.90 -2.75 3.90
N ASP A 69 -5.69 -4.07 3.97
CA ASP A 69 -5.86 -4.85 5.18
C ASP A 69 -4.57 -5.06 5.96
N HIS A 70 -3.42 -4.72 5.41
CA HIS A 70 -2.15 -4.83 6.14
C HIS A 70 -1.44 -3.48 6.24
N LEU A 71 -0.89 -2.95 5.15
CA LEU A 71 -0.09 -1.72 5.19
C LEU A 71 -0.89 -0.51 5.67
N ALA A 72 -2.08 -0.29 5.14
CA ALA A 72 -2.92 0.87 5.50
C ALA A 72 -3.34 0.88 6.98
N ARG A 73 -3.36 -0.27 7.67
CA ARG A 73 -3.75 -0.33 9.09
C ARG A 73 -2.68 0.21 10.02
N TRP A 74 -1.39 -0.01 9.73
CA TRP A 74 -0.31 0.28 10.68
C TRP A 74 0.64 1.38 10.21
N VAL A 75 0.87 1.52 8.89
CA VAL A 75 1.82 2.50 8.34
C VAL A 75 1.46 3.94 8.72
N PRO A 76 0.19 4.39 8.67
CA PRO A 76 -0.16 5.75 9.10
C PRO A 76 0.22 6.06 10.55
N LEU A 77 0.05 5.08 11.45
CA LEU A 77 0.41 5.20 12.85
C LEU A 77 1.93 5.20 13.05
N PHE A 78 2.66 4.37 12.30
CA PHE A 78 4.12 4.39 12.27
C PHE A 78 4.66 5.75 11.82
N LEU A 79 4.12 6.31 10.73
CA LEU A 79 4.48 7.63 10.22
C LEU A 79 4.17 8.75 11.22
N SER A 80 3.04 8.64 11.94
CA SER A 80 2.70 9.58 13.02
C SER A 80 3.75 9.60 14.13
N ARG A 81 4.26 8.43 14.51
CA ARG A 81 5.33 8.33 15.51
C ARG A 81 6.64 8.93 15.03
N ILE A 82 7.02 8.76 13.76
CA ILE A 82 8.20 9.42 13.19
C ILE A 82 8.06 10.94 13.26
N ARG A 83 6.87 11.48 12.93
CA ARG A 83 6.63 12.93 13.00
C ARG A 83 6.77 13.48 14.42
N GLN A 84 6.27 12.74 15.42
CA GLN A 84 6.29 13.13 16.83
C GLN A 84 7.64 12.90 17.51
N ALA A 85 8.50 12.02 16.97
CA ALA A 85 9.80 11.74 17.55
C ALA A 85 10.74 12.95 17.47
N GLN A 86 11.48 13.17 18.56
CA GLN A 86 12.56 14.13 18.64
C GLN A 86 13.80 13.60 17.92
N ASP A 87 14.65 14.50 17.42
CA ASP A 87 15.96 14.19 16.83
C ASP A 87 15.98 13.22 15.63
N VAL A 88 14.85 13.06 14.93
CA VAL A 88 14.83 12.31 13.66
C VAL A 88 15.54 13.11 12.56
N PRO A 89 16.55 12.53 11.87
CA PRO A 89 17.23 13.17 10.75
C PRO A 89 16.29 13.61 9.63
N ALA A 90 16.63 14.68 8.92
CA ALA A 90 15.78 15.28 7.89
C ALA A 90 15.47 14.29 6.74
N GLU A 91 16.43 13.43 6.41
CA GLU A 91 16.34 12.41 5.37
C GLU A 91 15.29 11.35 5.71
N ILE A 92 15.27 10.92 6.97
CA ILE A 92 14.28 9.96 7.48
C ILE A 92 12.88 10.60 7.48
N ARG A 93 12.76 11.88 7.87
CA ARG A 93 11.49 12.60 7.77
C ARG A 93 11.01 12.71 6.32
N ARG A 94 11.92 12.94 5.39
CA ARG A 94 11.59 12.99 3.95
C ARG A 94 11.14 11.63 3.42
N ALA A 95 11.85 10.56 3.77
CA ALA A 95 11.45 9.19 3.41
C ALA A 95 10.05 8.85 3.95
N ALA A 96 9.76 9.22 5.20
CA ALA A 96 8.43 9.05 5.80
C ALA A 96 7.33 9.83 5.04
N SER A 97 7.61 11.06 4.62
CA SER A 97 6.65 11.83 3.81
C SER A 97 6.39 11.22 2.44
N LEU A 98 7.43 10.68 1.78
CA LEU A 98 7.28 9.99 0.50
C LEU A 98 6.46 8.69 0.65
N LEU A 99 6.71 7.93 1.71
CA LEU A 99 5.93 6.74 2.03
C LEU A 99 4.44 7.08 2.28
N ALA A 100 4.18 8.18 2.99
CA ALA A 100 2.82 8.67 3.23
C ALA A 100 2.10 9.01 1.92
N ALA A 101 2.77 9.78 1.05
CA ALA A 101 2.22 10.20 -0.23
C ALA A 101 1.94 9.00 -1.15
N TRP A 102 2.86 8.03 -1.20
CA TRP A 102 2.66 6.79 -1.95
C TRP A 102 1.45 6.02 -1.43
N LEU A 103 1.36 5.78 -0.12
CA LEU A 103 0.26 5.02 0.46
C LEU A 103 -1.10 5.68 0.17
N SER A 104 -1.21 7.00 0.32
CA SER A 104 -2.45 7.73 -0.01
C SER A 104 -2.83 7.65 -1.48
N ALA A 105 -1.84 7.66 -2.39
CA ALA A 105 -2.09 7.51 -3.82
C ALA A 105 -2.62 6.10 -4.16
N GLU A 106 -2.03 5.06 -3.56
CA GLU A 106 -2.44 3.67 -3.77
C GLU A 106 -3.81 3.36 -3.16
N THR A 107 -4.13 3.92 -1.99
CA THR A 107 -5.43 3.67 -1.34
C THR A 107 -6.57 4.53 -1.89
N GLY A 108 -6.29 5.47 -2.79
CA GLY A 108 -7.29 6.41 -3.30
C GLY A 108 -7.74 7.43 -2.25
N GLU A 109 -7.03 7.56 -1.13
CA GLU A 109 -7.21 8.64 -0.15
C GLU A 109 -6.55 9.94 -0.66
N THR A 110 -6.93 10.38 -1.85
CA THR A 110 -6.76 11.77 -2.23
C THR A 110 -7.77 12.56 -1.40
N GLY A 111 -7.30 13.49 -0.56
CA GLY A 111 -8.12 14.37 0.27
C GLY A 111 -8.98 15.38 -0.52
N GLU A 112 -9.67 14.92 -1.56
CA GLU A 112 -10.59 15.73 -2.37
C GLU A 112 -11.66 14.82 -2.98
N SER A 113 -12.88 14.89 -2.43
CA SER A 113 -14.07 14.39 -3.11
C SER A 113 -14.23 15.14 -4.43
N PRO A 114 -14.23 14.48 -5.60
CA PRO A 114 -14.72 15.13 -6.79
C PRO A 114 -16.23 15.29 -6.61
N THR A 115 -16.65 16.52 -6.29
CA THR A 115 -18.04 16.96 -6.40
C THR A 115 -18.47 16.64 -7.83
N ARG A 116 -19.17 15.53 -8.02
CA ARG A 116 -19.76 15.15 -9.30
C ARG A 116 -20.73 16.28 -9.69
N PRO A 117 -20.50 17.04 -10.77
CA PRO A 117 -21.49 18.01 -11.20
C PRO A 117 -22.78 17.27 -11.54
N ALA A 118 -23.90 17.78 -11.04
CA ALA A 118 -25.22 17.26 -11.35
C ALA A 118 -25.40 17.16 -12.88
N PRO A 119 -26.01 16.09 -13.41
CA PRO A 119 -26.20 15.94 -14.84
C PRO A 119 -27.01 17.12 -15.37
N THR A 120 -26.41 17.88 -16.29
CA THR A 120 -27.11 18.88 -17.08
C THR A 120 -28.20 18.15 -17.89
N MET A 121 -29.46 18.36 -17.51
CA MET A 121 -30.60 17.96 -18.34
C MET A 121 -30.55 18.79 -19.63
N HIS A 122 -29.93 18.23 -20.66
CA HIS A 122 -30.07 18.75 -22.01
C HIS A 122 -31.47 18.43 -22.51
N GLN A 123 -32.34 19.45 -22.54
CA GLN A 123 -33.54 19.40 -23.36
C GLN A 123 -33.15 19.26 -24.84
N PRO A 124 -33.80 18.36 -25.60
CA PRO A 124 -33.91 18.53 -27.03
C PRO A 124 -35.17 19.35 -27.32
N GLY A 125 -34.96 20.58 -27.80
CA GLY A 125 -35.99 21.31 -28.54
C GLY A 125 -36.23 20.66 -29.91
N GLY A 126 -37.43 20.84 -30.46
CA GLY A 126 -37.68 20.53 -31.87
C GLY A 126 -39.13 20.26 -32.24
N THR A 127 -39.82 21.34 -32.61
CA THR A 127 -40.72 21.44 -33.79
C THR A 127 -41.88 20.43 -33.95
N ALA A 128 -43.11 20.93 -33.79
CA ALA A 128 -44.10 21.07 -34.86
C ALA A 128 -45.15 22.11 -34.45
#